data_AF-D5MSW1-F1
#
_entry.id   AF-D5MSW1-F1
#
_cell.length_a   1.000
_cell.length_b   1.000
_cell.length_c   1.000
_cell.angle_alpha   90.00
_cell.angle_beta   90.00
_cell.angle_gamma   90.00
#
_symmetry.space_group_name_H-M   'P 1'
#
loop_
_entity.id
_entity.type
_entity.pdbx_description
1 polymer ?
#
loop_
_entity_poly.entity_id
_entity_poly.type
_entity_poly.pdbx_seq_one_letter_code
_entity_poly.pdbx_strand_id
1 'polypeptide(L)'
;MTNEPKLKTRAGRFSTLGLMVLITIAFGVLKLCVSEPLLGLSAFVDFYALALLWVGVLWLLGVFGSARPEGESAVVTLDNLDWHLESVRKADLPESRAASVGGLYLSWLIEREGLIRENLVGLDESISLYLRGGLDVAQLYEDFGGKLTTDLLKPQFSEFSLSYLEPSTGAYFDDLELVLGVDAFGVDPGDWHVKELHRLIDQRFESWKAT
;
A
#
# COMPACT_ATOMS: atom_id res chain seq x y z
N MET A 1 -41.50 9.18 -22.33
CA MET A 1 -40.05 9.43 -22.45
C MET A 1 -39.33 8.31 -21.73
N THR A 2 -38.95 7.28 -22.48
CA THR A 2 -38.34 6.04 -21.99
C THR A 2 -36.82 6.17 -22.09
N ASN A 3 -36.12 6.14 -20.95
CA ASN A 3 -34.67 6.12 -20.91
C ASN A 3 -34.18 4.67 -20.99
N GLU A 4 -33.61 4.30 -22.14
CA GLU A 4 -32.88 3.04 -22.27
C GLU A 4 -31.48 3.13 -21.61
N PRO A 5 -31.03 2.09 -20.91
CA PRO A 5 -29.67 2.01 -20.41
C PRO A 5 -28.70 1.62 -21.55
N LYS A 6 -27.71 2.48 -21.82
CA LYS A 6 -26.60 2.18 -22.73
C LYS A 6 -25.73 1.06 -22.14
N LEU A 7 -25.84 -0.15 -22.71
CA LEU A 7 -24.88 -1.24 -22.52
C LEU A 7 -23.50 -0.81 -23.03
N LYS A 8 -22.59 -0.49 -22.11
CA LYS A 8 -21.15 -0.40 -22.41
C LYS A 8 -20.62 -1.81 -22.64
N THR A 9 -20.43 -2.17 -23.90
CA THR A 9 -19.68 -3.37 -24.29
C THR A 9 -18.23 -3.22 -23.83
N ARG A 10 -17.85 -4.01 -22.82
CA ARG A 10 -16.47 -4.13 -22.35
C ARG A 10 -15.71 -4.92 -23.42
N ALA A 11 -15.03 -4.23 -24.32
CA ALA A 11 -14.08 -4.85 -25.23
C ALA A 11 -13.02 -5.57 -24.37
N GLY A 12 -13.03 -6.91 -24.38
CA GLY A 12 -12.03 -7.70 -23.70
C GLY A 12 -10.67 -7.38 -24.29
N ARG A 13 -9.84 -6.64 -23.53
CA ARG A 13 -8.43 -6.50 -23.84
C ARG A 13 -7.81 -7.87 -23.63
N PHE A 14 -7.58 -8.60 -24.72
CA PHE A 14 -6.69 -9.74 -24.70
C PHE A 14 -5.34 -9.25 -24.18
N SER A 15 -4.85 -9.87 -23.11
CA SER A 15 -3.50 -9.61 -22.64
C SER A 15 -2.53 -9.88 -23.80
N THR A 16 -1.48 -9.08 -23.91
CA THR A 16 -0.41 -9.24 -24.91
C THR A 16 0.12 -10.68 -24.93
N LEU A 17 0.11 -11.35 -23.78
CA LEU A 17 0.42 -12.76 -23.61
C LEU A 17 -0.57 -13.69 -24.35
N GLY A 18 -1.88 -13.44 -24.24
CA GLY A 18 -2.91 -14.21 -24.95
C GLY A 18 -2.84 -14.05 -26.47
N LEU A 19 -2.50 -12.85 -26.96
CA LEU A 19 -2.30 -12.61 -28.39
C LEU A 19 -1.05 -13.33 -28.91
N MET A 20 0.04 -13.37 -28.14
CA MET A 20 1.26 -14.09 -28.53
C MET A 20 1.08 -15.61 -28.54
N VAL A 21 0.33 -16.17 -27.58
CA VAL A 21 0.00 -17.60 -27.57
C VAL A 21 -0.84 -17.97 -28.80
N LEU A 22 -1.83 -17.15 -29.16
CA LEU A 22 -2.64 -17.35 -30.36
C LEU A 22 -1.81 -17.25 -31.65
N ILE A 23 -0.88 -16.29 -31.74
CA ILE A 23 0.03 -16.17 -32.90
C ILE A 23 0.95 -17.39 -33.00
N THR A 24 1.48 -17.88 -31.87
CA THR A 24 2.38 -19.05 -31.85
C THR A 24 1.63 -20.33 -32.26
N ILE A 25 0.41 -20.52 -31.76
CA ILE A 25 -0.45 -21.63 -32.15
C ILE A 25 -0.81 -21.52 -33.64
N ALA A 26 -1.18 -20.33 -34.12
CA ALA A 26 -1.53 -20.10 -35.52
C ALA A 26 -0.35 -20.40 -36.47
N PHE A 27 0.87 -19.98 -36.13
CA PHE A 27 2.07 -20.30 -36.92
C PHE A 27 2.45 -21.79 -36.87
N GLY A 28 2.24 -22.45 -35.72
CA GLY A 28 2.44 -23.90 -35.60
C GLY A 28 1.47 -24.70 -36.48
N VAL A 29 0.19 -24.32 -36.49
CA VAL A 29 -0.86 -24.97 -37.31
C VAL A 29 -0.65 -24.67 -38.81
N LEU A 30 -0.29 -23.44 -39.17
CA LEU A 30 -0.06 -23.07 -40.58
C LEU A 30 1.14 -23.84 -41.18
N LYS A 31 2.17 -24.15 -40.39
CA LYS A 31 3.31 -24.98 -40.84
C LYS A 31 2.94 -26.45 -41.02
N LEU A 32 2.08 -27.00 -40.17
CA LEU A 32 1.56 -28.38 -40.29
C LEU A 32 0.70 -28.57 -41.55
N CYS A 33 0.04 -27.50 -42.04
CA CYS A 33 -0.76 -27.56 -43.26
C CYS A 33 0.04 -27.37 -44.56
N VAL A 34 1.32 -26.97 -44.51
CA VAL A 34 2.11 -26.59 -45.70
C VAL A 34 3.31 -27.53 -45.96
N SER A 35 3.62 -28.48 -45.08
CA SER A 35 4.76 -29.38 -45.32
C SER A 35 4.41 -30.56 -46.24
N GLU A 36 4.95 -30.54 -47.45
CA GLU A 36 5.35 -31.76 -48.16
C GLU A 36 6.30 -32.61 -47.28
N PRO A 37 6.28 -33.95 -47.38
CA PRO A 37 6.85 -34.86 -46.37
C PRO A 37 8.38 -35.04 -46.41
N LEU A 38 9.16 -34.09 -46.93
CA LEU A 38 10.59 -34.31 -47.27
C LEU A 38 11.61 -33.37 -46.61
N LEU A 39 11.30 -32.75 -45.47
CA LEU A 39 12.30 -32.08 -44.66
C LEU A 39 12.42 -32.77 -43.29
N GLY A 40 13.51 -33.49 -43.12
CA GLY A 40 13.79 -34.35 -41.97
C GLY A 40 13.86 -33.62 -40.63
N LEU A 41 13.83 -34.42 -39.56
CA LEU A 41 13.85 -34.04 -38.15
C LEU A 41 14.86 -32.94 -37.76
N SER A 42 15.94 -32.74 -38.51
CA SER A 42 16.94 -31.70 -38.25
C SER A 42 16.38 -30.28 -38.39
N ALA A 43 15.59 -30.00 -39.43
CA ALA A 43 15.03 -28.67 -39.67
C ALA A 43 14.00 -28.25 -38.60
N PHE A 44 13.40 -29.24 -37.92
CA PHE A 44 12.47 -29.00 -36.82
C PHE A 44 13.20 -28.56 -35.55
N VAL A 45 14.33 -29.21 -35.22
CA VAL A 45 15.14 -28.88 -34.04
C VAL A 45 15.73 -27.46 -34.15
N ASP A 46 16.20 -27.08 -35.34
CA ASP A 46 16.80 -25.75 -35.56
C ASP A 46 15.79 -24.61 -35.37
N PHE A 47 14.52 -24.82 -35.73
CA PHE A 47 13.47 -23.82 -35.55
C PHE A 47 13.13 -23.58 -34.07
N TYR A 48 13.05 -24.65 -33.26
CA TYR A 48 12.81 -24.52 -31.82
C TYR A 48 14.00 -23.90 -31.10
N ALA A 49 15.23 -24.24 -31.50
CA ALA A 49 16.44 -23.62 -30.94
C ALA A 49 16.45 -22.11 -31.20
N LEU A 50 16.13 -21.67 -32.43
CA LEU A 50 16.00 -20.25 -32.78
C LEU A 50 14.87 -19.57 -32.00
N ALA A 51 13.71 -20.20 -31.86
CA ALA A 51 12.59 -19.65 -31.11
C ALA A 51 12.93 -19.45 -29.62
N LEU A 52 13.58 -20.44 -28.99
CA LEU A 52 14.04 -20.34 -27.60
C LEU A 52 15.12 -19.26 -27.43
N LEU A 53 16.01 -19.12 -28.41
CA LEU A 53 17.04 -18.08 -28.40
C LEU A 53 16.42 -16.68 -28.50
N TRP A 54 15.38 -16.52 -29.33
CA TRP A 54 14.60 -15.27 -29.39
C TRP A 54 13.82 -14.99 -28.11
N VAL A 55 13.23 -16.00 -27.47
CA VAL A 55 12.58 -15.83 -26.14
C VAL A 55 13.62 -15.38 -25.10
N GLY A 56 14.81 -15.97 -25.10
CA GLY A 56 15.92 -15.54 -24.23
C GLY A 56 16.39 -14.12 -24.49
N VAL A 57 16.50 -13.71 -25.77
CA VAL A 57 16.84 -12.34 -26.16
C VAL A 57 15.76 -11.35 -25.73
N LEU A 58 14.47 -11.67 -25.91
CA LEU A 58 13.36 -10.84 -25.46
C LEU A 58 13.30 -10.73 -23.93
N TRP A 59 13.68 -11.79 -23.21
CA TRP A 59 13.79 -11.79 -21.76
C TRP A 59 14.94 -10.89 -21.29
N LEU A 60 16.13 -11.00 -21.90
CA LEU A 60 17.29 -10.14 -21.61
C LEU A 60 17.05 -8.67 -21.96
N LEU A 61 16.26 -8.39 -23.01
CA LEU A 61 15.87 -7.04 -23.40
C LEU A 61 14.71 -6.47 -22.56
N GLY A 62 14.25 -7.19 -21.54
CA GLY A 62 13.19 -6.71 -20.65
C GLY A 62 11.83 -6.56 -21.34
N VAL A 63 11.61 -7.22 -22.48
CA VAL A 63 10.30 -7.24 -23.17
C VAL A 63 9.26 -8.02 -22.35
N PHE A 64 9.73 -8.99 -21.56
CA PHE A 64 8.97 -9.64 -20.48
C PHE A 64 9.24 -8.99 -19.12
N GLY A 65 9.66 -7.72 -19.11
CA GLY A 65 9.79 -6.92 -17.90
C GLY A 65 8.55 -7.15 -17.06
N SER A 66 8.79 -7.52 -15.80
CA SER A 66 7.76 -7.88 -14.83
C SER A 66 6.65 -6.84 -14.89
N ALA A 67 5.58 -7.17 -15.62
CA ALA A 67 4.35 -6.41 -15.59
C ALA A 67 3.83 -6.61 -14.17
N ARG A 68 4.30 -5.74 -13.26
CA ARG A 68 3.71 -5.56 -11.95
C ARG A 68 2.24 -5.30 -12.24
N PRO A 69 1.31 -6.13 -11.73
CA PRO A 69 -0.09 -5.94 -12.05
C PRO A 69 -0.46 -4.49 -11.73
N GLU A 70 -0.91 -3.75 -12.74
CA GLU A 70 -1.43 -2.40 -12.56
C GLU A 70 -2.59 -2.49 -11.54
N GLY A 71 -2.34 -2.05 -10.30
CA GLY A 71 -3.35 -2.04 -9.24
C GLY A 71 -2.86 -2.43 -7.84
N GLU A 72 -1.68 -3.03 -7.68
CA GLU A 72 -1.13 -3.33 -6.35
C GLU A 72 -0.10 -2.26 -5.96
N SER A 73 -0.55 -1.16 -5.36
CA SER A 73 0.34 -0.25 -4.66
C SER A 73 1.08 -1.07 -3.61
N ALA A 74 2.42 -1.00 -3.58
CA ALA A 74 3.20 -1.70 -2.57
C ALA A 74 2.69 -1.30 -1.18
N VAL A 75 2.42 -2.28 -0.32
CA VAL A 75 2.06 -2.00 1.07
C VAL A 75 3.29 -1.45 1.77
N VAL A 76 3.22 -0.18 2.17
CA VAL A 76 4.27 0.51 2.92
C VAL A 76 3.88 0.54 4.39
N THR A 77 4.82 0.22 5.27
CA THR A 77 4.66 0.43 6.71
C THR A 77 4.98 1.88 7.02
N LEU A 78 4.00 2.58 7.57
CA LEU A 78 4.07 3.99 7.92
C LEU A 78 4.59 4.18 9.35
N ASP A 79 4.16 3.30 10.25
CA ASP A 79 4.61 3.25 11.64
C ASP A 79 4.63 1.78 12.10
N ASN A 80 5.57 1.45 12.99
CA ASN A 80 5.63 0.19 13.70
C ASN A 80 6.12 0.44 15.14
N LEU A 81 5.37 -0.08 16.12
CA LEU A 81 5.70 -0.07 17.54
C LEU A 81 7.15 -0.52 17.80
N ASP A 82 7.61 -1.56 17.10
CA ASP A 82 8.96 -2.11 17.26
C ASP A 82 10.06 -1.10 16.94
N TRP A 83 9.80 -0.12 16.06
CA TRP A 83 10.75 0.95 15.72
C TRP A 83 10.99 1.90 16.89
N HIS A 84 10.01 2.01 17.78
CA HIS A 84 10.00 2.95 18.90
C HIS A 84 10.50 2.34 20.21
N LEU A 85 10.35 1.02 20.38
CA LEU A 85 10.71 0.31 21.61
C LEU A 85 12.16 0.52 22.04
N GLU A 86 13.10 0.54 21.09
CA GLU A 86 14.52 0.73 21.41
C GLU A 86 14.80 2.13 21.99
N SER A 87 14.16 3.16 21.44
CA SER A 87 14.31 4.55 21.93
C SER A 87 13.79 4.69 23.35
N VAL A 88 12.60 4.13 23.62
CA VAL A 88 11.96 4.13 24.93
C VAL A 88 12.80 3.35 25.96
N ARG A 89 13.33 2.18 25.59
CA ARG A 89 14.22 1.39 26.47
C ARG A 89 15.52 2.12 26.81
N LYS A 90 16.15 2.77 25.83
CA LYS A 90 17.38 3.56 26.06
C LYS A 90 17.16 4.73 27.01
N ALA A 91 15.95 5.28 27.01
CA ALA A 91 15.55 6.39 27.86
C ALA A 91 15.02 5.96 29.24
N ASP A 92 15.01 4.65 29.55
CA ASP A 92 14.44 4.09 30.78
C ASP A 92 12.96 4.47 30.98
N LEU A 93 12.21 4.52 29.87
CA LEU A 93 10.80 4.86 29.83
C LEU A 93 9.91 3.59 29.74
N PRO A 94 8.64 3.64 30.19
CA PRO A 94 7.72 2.52 30.04
C PRO A 94 7.47 2.18 28.57
N GLU A 95 7.44 0.89 28.21
CA GLU A 95 7.24 0.44 26.81
C GLU A 95 5.92 0.93 26.20
N SER A 96 4.88 1.17 27.00
CA SER A 96 3.61 1.76 26.55
C SER A 96 3.78 3.14 25.87
N ARG A 97 4.88 3.86 26.15
CA ARG A 97 5.22 5.12 25.46
C ARG A 97 5.54 4.92 23.98
N ALA A 98 6.06 3.75 23.62
CA ALA A 98 6.34 3.42 22.23
C ALA A 98 5.03 3.35 21.42
N ALA A 99 3.95 2.86 22.02
CA ALA A 99 2.65 2.76 21.38
C ALA A 99 1.92 4.10 21.25
N SER A 100 2.18 5.04 22.16
CA SER A 100 1.54 6.36 22.15
C SER A 100 1.82 7.15 20.86
N VAL A 101 3.03 7.03 20.30
CA VAL A 101 3.43 7.77 19.09
C VAL A 101 2.60 7.34 17.87
N GLY A 102 2.50 6.05 17.60
CA GLY A 102 1.64 5.56 16.51
C GLY A 102 0.15 5.73 16.81
N GLY A 103 -0.24 5.55 18.07
CA GLY A 103 -1.61 5.68 18.54
C GLY A 103 -2.22 7.06 18.35
N LEU A 104 -1.44 8.11 18.60
CA LEU A 104 -1.86 9.49 18.35
C LEU A 104 -2.25 9.71 16.89
N TYR A 105 -1.41 9.29 15.95
CA TYR A 105 -1.71 9.42 14.52
C TYR A 105 -2.89 8.54 14.09
N LEU A 106 -2.95 7.30 14.57
CA LEU A 106 -4.07 6.39 14.32
C LEU A 106 -5.40 7.00 14.81
N SER A 107 -5.40 7.65 15.97
CA SER A 107 -6.60 8.28 16.50
C SER A 107 -7.13 9.42 15.63
N TRP A 108 -6.24 10.24 15.05
CA TRP A 108 -6.62 11.25 14.06
C TRP A 108 -7.25 10.61 12.81
N LEU A 109 -6.66 9.52 12.31
CA LEU A 109 -7.20 8.78 11.17
C LEU A 109 -8.61 8.23 11.46
N ILE A 110 -8.86 7.73 12.66
CA ILE A 110 -10.19 7.25 13.07
C ILE A 110 -11.20 8.42 13.06
N GLU A 111 -10.87 9.55 13.68
CA GLU A 111 -11.75 10.72 13.76
C GLU A 111 -12.06 11.36 12.39
N ARG A 112 -11.19 11.15 11.40
CA ARG A 112 -11.36 11.66 10.03
C ARG A 112 -11.90 10.61 9.06
N GLU A 113 -12.30 9.44 9.57
CA GLU A 113 -12.71 8.29 8.77
C GLU A 113 -11.67 7.94 7.68
N GLY A 114 -10.38 8.08 7.98
CA GLY A 114 -9.28 7.87 7.05
C GLY A 114 -8.98 6.40 6.75
N LEU A 115 -9.56 5.48 7.53
CA LEU A 115 -9.36 4.04 7.40
C LEU A 115 -10.33 3.38 6.40
N ILE A 116 -9.90 2.30 5.76
CA ILE A 116 -10.71 1.42 4.93
C ILE A 116 -11.39 0.37 5.81
N ARG A 117 -12.70 0.49 6.04
CA ARG A 117 -13.45 -0.37 6.99
C ARG A 117 -13.28 -1.86 6.71
N GLU A 118 -13.24 -2.24 5.44
CA GLU A 118 -13.11 -3.64 5.00
C GLU A 118 -11.81 -4.28 5.47
N ASN A 119 -10.78 -3.47 5.72
CA ASN A 119 -9.46 -3.93 6.15
C ASN A 119 -9.30 -3.92 7.69
N LEU A 120 -10.34 -3.52 8.44
CA LEU A 120 -10.32 -3.40 9.91
C LEU A 120 -10.95 -4.62 10.62
N VAL A 121 -10.82 -5.81 10.04
CA VAL A 121 -11.48 -7.03 10.54
C VAL A 121 -11.10 -7.29 12.00
N GLY A 122 -12.07 -7.23 12.91
CA GLY A 122 -11.88 -7.47 14.34
C GLY A 122 -11.54 -6.23 15.18
N LEU A 123 -11.45 -5.05 14.57
CA LEU A 123 -11.06 -3.80 15.27
C LEU A 123 -12.24 -2.88 15.60
N ASP A 124 -13.45 -3.22 15.15
CA ASP A 124 -14.67 -2.42 15.35
C ASP A 124 -14.96 -2.15 16.84
N GLU A 125 -14.69 -3.13 17.71
CA GLU A 125 -14.91 -3.01 19.15
C GLU A 125 -13.91 -2.02 19.77
N SER A 126 -12.61 -2.17 19.50
CA SER A 126 -11.57 -1.26 20.01
C SER A 126 -11.78 0.17 19.52
N ILE A 127 -12.08 0.36 18.23
CA ILE A 127 -12.42 1.69 17.68
C ILE A 127 -13.64 2.27 18.38
N SER A 128 -14.69 1.47 18.60
CA SER A 128 -15.90 1.91 19.29
C SER A 128 -15.66 2.25 20.76
N LEU A 129 -14.78 1.51 21.44
CA LEU A 129 -14.40 1.80 22.83
C LEU A 129 -13.58 3.08 22.90
N TYR A 130 -12.59 3.26 22.02
CA TYR A 130 -11.80 4.48 21.91
C TYR A 130 -12.69 5.72 21.70
N LEU A 131 -13.60 5.68 20.72
CA LEU A 131 -14.51 6.80 20.41
C LEU A 131 -15.45 7.17 21.57
N ARG A 132 -15.66 6.27 22.54
CA ARG A 132 -16.44 6.53 23.76
C ARG A 132 -15.56 6.89 24.97
N GLY A 133 -14.26 7.06 24.78
CA GLY A 133 -13.29 7.37 25.84
C GLY A 133 -12.93 6.17 26.73
N GLY A 134 -13.18 4.95 26.26
CA GLY A 134 -12.91 3.70 27.00
C GLY A 134 -11.49 3.14 26.81
N LEU A 135 -10.76 3.62 25.80
CA LEU A 135 -9.35 3.30 25.54
C LEU A 135 -8.56 4.59 25.36
N ASP A 136 -7.30 4.58 25.81
CA ASP A 136 -6.34 5.60 25.42
C ASP A 136 -5.70 5.27 24.06
N VAL A 137 -4.88 6.19 23.56
CA VAL A 137 -4.25 6.06 22.24
C VAL A 137 -3.21 4.94 22.18
N ALA A 138 -2.51 4.65 23.28
CA ALA A 138 -1.51 3.59 23.31
C ALA A 138 -2.19 2.21 23.24
N GLN A 139 -3.20 1.99 24.08
CA GLN A 139 -3.98 0.76 24.08
C GLN A 139 -4.68 0.53 22.74
N LEU A 140 -5.24 1.59 22.13
CA LEU A 140 -5.82 1.52 20.80
C LEU A 140 -4.79 1.03 19.76
N TYR A 141 -3.55 1.53 19.82
CA TYR A 141 -2.51 1.15 18.86
C TYR A 141 -2.04 -0.29 19.04
N GLU A 142 -1.93 -0.74 20.29
CA GLU A 142 -1.63 -2.13 20.63
C GLU A 142 -2.72 -3.08 20.13
N ASP A 143 -4.00 -2.72 20.31
CA ASP A 143 -5.15 -3.46 19.79
C ASP A 143 -5.12 -3.54 18.25
N PHE A 144 -4.54 -2.52 17.60
CA PHE A 144 -4.28 -2.48 16.16
C PHE A 144 -3.08 -3.35 15.71
N GLY A 145 -2.44 -4.06 16.64
CA GLY A 145 -1.24 -4.85 16.39
C GLY A 145 0.04 -4.03 16.27
N GLY A 146 0.03 -2.77 16.74
CA GLY A 146 1.20 -1.90 16.79
C GLY A 146 1.78 -1.54 15.42
N LYS A 147 0.98 -1.60 14.35
CA LYS A 147 1.46 -1.34 12.99
C LYS A 147 0.44 -0.58 12.17
N LEU A 148 0.90 0.48 11.49
CA LEU A 148 0.11 1.24 10.53
C LEU A 148 0.69 1.07 9.13
N THR A 149 -0.14 0.67 8.17
CA THR A 149 0.25 0.40 6.78
C THR A 149 -0.68 1.11 5.79
N THR A 150 -0.16 1.40 4.60
CA THR A 150 -0.88 2.15 3.57
C THR A 150 -2.14 1.49 3.05
N ASP A 151 -2.24 0.16 3.13
CA ASP A 151 -3.42 -0.61 2.73
C ASP A 151 -4.59 -0.47 3.73
N LEU A 152 -4.34 0.01 4.94
CA LEU A 152 -5.40 0.30 5.91
C LEU A 152 -6.07 1.66 5.64
N LEU A 153 -5.48 2.49 4.77
CA LEU A 153 -5.84 3.89 4.58
C LEU A 153 -6.56 4.12 3.26
N LYS A 154 -7.58 4.98 3.29
CA LYS A 154 -8.17 5.53 2.07
C LYS A 154 -7.08 6.28 1.27
N PRO A 155 -7.16 6.31 -0.07
CA PRO A 155 -6.06 6.79 -0.93
C PRO A 155 -5.49 8.16 -0.53
N GLN A 156 -6.36 9.16 -0.30
CA GLN A 156 -5.92 10.51 0.08
C GLN A 156 -5.16 10.56 1.42
N PHE A 157 -5.53 9.70 2.38
CA PHE A 157 -4.85 9.65 3.67
C PHE A 157 -3.54 8.92 3.53
N SER A 158 -3.50 7.85 2.73
CA SER A 158 -2.27 7.12 2.40
C SER A 158 -1.21 8.03 1.79
N GLU A 159 -1.58 8.82 0.77
CA GLU A 159 -0.66 9.76 0.11
C GLU A 159 -0.16 10.85 1.07
N PHE A 160 -1.05 11.42 1.88
CA PHE A 160 -0.66 12.38 2.90
C PHE A 160 0.27 11.76 3.95
N SER A 161 -0.08 10.60 4.50
CA SER A 161 0.70 9.89 5.51
C SER A 161 2.11 9.58 5.02
N LEU A 162 2.27 9.16 3.75
CA LEU A 162 3.58 8.93 3.15
C LEU A 162 4.46 10.19 3.16
N SER A 163 3.89 11.37 2.91
CA SER A 163 4.64 12.63 2.95
C SER A 163 4.88 13.15 4.37
N TYR A 164 3.91 12.95 5.26
CA TYR A 164 3.89 13.57 6.58
C TYR A 164 4.68 12.78 7.63
N LEU A 165 4.70 11.44 7.50
CA LEU A 165 5.42 10.52 8.38
C LEU A 165 6.83 10.16 7.86
N GLU A 166 7.24 10.67 6.70
CA GLU A 166 8.56 10.41 6.14
C GLU A 166 9.66 10.80 7.15
N PRO A 167 10.47 9.86 7.67
CA PRO A 167 11.39 10.14 8.79
C PRO A 167 12.39 11.27 8.55
N SER A 168 12.72 11.54 7.28
CA SER A 168 13.75 12.52 6.91
C SER A 168 13.21 13.91 6.58
N THR A 169 11.95 14.02 6.15
CA THR A 169 11.38 15.27 5.61
C THR A 169 9.94 15.55 6.06
N GLY A 170 9.29 14.57 6.68
CA GLY A 170 7.96 14.68 7.25
C GLY A 170 7.97 15.52 8.53
N ALA A 171 6.84 16.18 8.80
CA ALA A 171 6.70 17.10 9.93
C ALA A 171 6.09 16.44 11.17
N TYR A 172 5.77 15.14 11.14
CA TYR A 172 5.02 14.50 12.22
C TYR A 172 5.74 14.54 13.57
N PHE A 173 7.01 14.15 13.63
CA PHE A 173 7.77 14.17 14.89
C PHE A 173 7.99 15.59 15.40
N ASP A 174 8.27 16.55 14.51
CA ASP A 174 8.39 17.97 14.87
C ASP A 174 7.09 18.52 15.47
N ASP A 175 5.94 18.22 14.84
CA ASP A 175 4.63 18.65 15.32
C ASP A 175 4.25 17.94 16.63
N LEU A 176 4.64 16.68 16.80
CA LEU A 176 4.45 15.92 18.03
C LEU A 176 5.24 16.52 19.19
N GLU A 177 6.54 16.75 19.02
CA GLU A 177 7.40 17.36 20.04
C GLU A 177 6.97 18.78 20.39
N LEU A 178 6.49 19.55 19.40
CA LEU A 178 5.92 20.87 19.60
C LEU A 178 4.70 20.81 20.55
N VAL A 179 3.81 19.84 20.34
CA VAL A 179 2.60 19.69 21.16
C VAL A 179 2.91 19.15 22.56
N LEU A 180 3.80 18.16 22.65
CA LEU A 180 4.19 17.57 23.93
C LEU A 180 5.07 18.51 24.77
N GLY A 181 5.79 19.43 24.13
CA GLY A 181 6.77 20.31 24.77
C GLY A 181 8.02 19.58 25.28
N VAL A 182 8.18 18.32 24.88
CA VAL A 182 9.28 17.40 25.21
C VAL A 182 9.51 16.48 24.00
N ASP A 183 10.57 15.67 24.06
CA ASP A 183 10.80 14.58 23.12
C ASP A 183 9.55 13.70 22.93
N ALA A 184 9.36 13.16 21.72
CA ALA A 184 8.20 12.39 21.30
C ALA A 184 7.76 11.26 22.26
N PHE A 185 8.69 10.72 23.07
CA PHE A 185 8.43 9.64 24.02
C PHE A 185 8.33 10.12 25.48
N GLY A 186 8.66 11.38 25.76
CA GLY A 186 8.91 11.89 27.11
C GLY A 186 7.69 11.98 28.02
N VAL A 187 6.47 12.07 27.48
CA VAL A 187 5.22 12.20 28.26
C VAL A 187 4.09 11.31 27.72
N ASP A 188 3.20 10.87 28.61
CA ASP A 188 1.95 10.21 28.20
C ASP A 188 1.00 11.31 27.70
N PRO A 189 0.50 11.22 26.47
CA PRO A 189 -0.38 12.24 25.94
C PRO A 189 -1.76 12.19 26.63
N GLY A 190 -2.09 13.20 27.43
CA GLY A 190 -3.47 13.45 27.85
C GLY A 190 -4.36 14.03 26.73
N ASP A 191 -5.67 14.06 26.95
CA ASP A 191 -6.70 14.50 25.97
C ASP A 191 -6.41 15.81 25.24
N TRP A 192 -5.80 16.78 25.93
CA TRP A 192 -5.51 18.08 25.33
C TRP A 192 -4.41 17.97 24.27
N HIS A 193 -3.40 17.11 24.47
CA HIS A 193 -2.35 16.86 23.47
C HIS A 193 -2.94 16.21 22.23
N VAL A 194 -3.83 15.22 22.41
CA VAL A 194 -4.53 14.55 21.30
C VAL A 194 -5.26 15.59 20.44
N LYS A 195 -6.08 16.44 21.08
CA LYS A 195 -6.85 17.47 20.38
C LYS A 195 -5.96 18.49 19.67
N GLU A 196 -4.88 18.93 20.31
CA GLU A 196 -4.00 19.93 19.72
C GLU A 196 -3.18 19.35 18.56
N LEU A 197 -2.70 18.11 18.68
CA LEU A 197 -2.04 17.42 17.58
C LEU A 197 -3.00 17.17 16.42
N HIS A 198 -4.24 16.73 16.67
CA HIS A 198 -5.25 16.58 15.62
C HIS A 198 -5.50 17.89 14.88
N ARG A 199 -5.56 19.02 15.60
CA ARG A 199 -5.71 20.36 15.01
C ARG A 199 -4.52 20.72 14.10
N LEU A 200 -3.29 20.39 14.49
CA LEU A 200 -2.11 20.60 13.65
C LEU A 200 -2.12 19.68 12.42
N ILE A 201 -2.40 18.39 12.60
CA ILE A 201 -2.48 17.44 11.49
C ILE A 201 -3.54 17.87 10.48
N ASP A 202 -4.70 18.36 10.93
CA ASP A 202 -5.72 18.93 10.04
C ASP A 202 -5.17 20.10 9.21
N GLN A 203 -4.42 21.02 9.82
CA GLN A 203 -3.81 22.14 9.11
C GLN A 203 -2.79 21.67 8.06
N ARG A 204 -1.98 20.67 8.42
CA ARG A 204 -1.01 20.04 7.50
C ARG A 204 -1.72 19.34 6.35
N PHE A 205 -2.80 18.60 6.64
CA PHE A 205 -3.60 17.89 5.67
C PHE A 205 -4.29 18.84 4.68
N GLU A 206 -4.90 19.93 5.17
CA GLU A 206 -5.51 20.95 4.31
C GLU A 206 -4.46 21.67 3.44
N SER A 207 -3.29 21.97 4.00
CA SER A 207 -2.21 22.61 3.25
C SER A 207 -1.64 21.69 2.17
N TRP A 208 -1.48 20.40 2.48
CA TRP A 208 -1.04 19.38 1.54
C TRP A 208 -2.03 19.23 0.37
N LYS A 209 -3.34 19.18 0.65
CA LYS A 209 -4.38 19.14 -0.40
C LYS A 209 -4.37 20.36 -1.33
N ALA A 210 -3.80 21.48 -0.89
CA ALA A 210 -3.73 22.71 -1.68
C ALA A 210 -2.47 22.80 -2.57
N THR A 211 -1.60 21.79 -2.54
CA THR A 211 -0.38 21.68 -3.38
C THR A 211 -0.70 20.99 -4.70
#